data_AF-A0A2E9NVD7-F1
#
_entry.id   AF-A0A2E9NVD7-F1
#
_cell.length_a   1.000
_cell.length_b   1.000
_cell.length_c   1.000
_cell.angle_alpha   90.00
_cell.angle_beta   90.00
_cell.angle_gamma   90.00
#
_symmetry.space_group_name_H-M   'P 1'
#
loop_
_entity.id
_entity.type
_entity.pdbx_description
1 polymer ?
#
loop_
_entity_poly.entity_id
_entity_poly.type
_entity_poly.pdbx_seq_one_letter_code
_entity_poly.pdbx_strand_id
1 'polypeptide(L)' 'MTFVSIAEWLNNEEYLTVRGKKFRGAHVHSTLKKKLAKEELLSREHPPVWSGLSMKVIDKTNLMSDFGVPDKGE' A
#
# COMPACT_ATOMS: atom_id res chain seq x y z
N MET A 1 18.69 -8.20 23.03
CA MET A 1 18.44 -6.75 23.18
C MET A 1 17.36 -6.54 24.22
N THR A 2 17.55 -5.61 25.15
CA THR A 2 16.52 -5.29 26.15
C THR A 2 15.60 -4.20 25.60
N PHE A 3 14.29 -4.28 25.84
CA PHE A 3 13.36 -3.23 25.39
C PHE A 3 13.69 -1.85 26.00
N VAL A 4 14.35 -1.85 27.15
CA VAL A 4 14.83 -0.64 27.82
C VAL A 4 15.94 0.03 27.02
N SER A 5 16.95 -0.70 26.53
CA SER A 5 18.05 -0.11 25.77
C SER A 5 17.57 0.50 24.45
N ILE A 6 16.57 -0.10 23.81
CA ILE A 6 15.94 0.46 22.60
C ILE A 6 15.15 1.73 22.94
N ALA A 7 14.43 1.74 24.07
CA ALA A 7 13.71 2.92 24.51
C ALA A 7 14.66 4.08 24.86
N GLU A 8 15.79 3.77 25.51
CA GLU A 8 16.86 4.74 25.79
C GLU A 8 17.45 5.30 24.51
N TRP A 9 17.81 4.45 23.55
CA TRP A 9 18.30 4.90 22.24
C TRP A 9 17.30 5.82 21.54
N LEU A 10 16.02 5.45 21.49
CA LEU A 10 14.96 6.31 20.91
C LEU A 10 14.83 7.65 21.62
N ASN A 11 14.97 7.68 22.94
CA ASN A 11 14.90 8.93 23.70
C ASN A 11 16.16 9.79 23.52
N ASN A 12 17.32 9.19 23.31
CA ASN A 12 18.58 9.91 23.06
C ASN A 12 18.59 10.59 21.68
N GLU A 13 17.96 9.95 20.69
CA GLU A 13 17.68 10.52 19.37
C GLU A 13 16.49 11.52 19.39
N GLU A 14 16.03 11.92 20.58
CA GLU A 14 14.94 12.87 20.79
C GLU A 14 13.58 12.47 20.18
N TYR A 15 13.38 11.19 19.85
CA TYR A 15 12.07 10.71 19.41
C TYR A 15 11.07 10.70 20.55
N LEU A 16 9.91 11.32 20.30
CA LEU A 16 8.77 11.26 21.20
C LEU A 16 7.74 10.27 20.70
N THR A 17 6.99 9.69 21.63
CA THR A 17 5.78 8.95 21.28
C THR A 17 4.78 9.88 20.60
N VAL A 18 3.80 9.29 19.89
CA VAL A 18 2.71 10.04 19.22
C VAL A 18 1.99 11.02 20.16
N ARG A 19 2.00 10.76 21.48
CA ARG A 19 1.39 11.62 22.51
C ARG A 19 2.39 12.60 23.16
N GLY A 20 3.58 12.79 22.59
CA GLY A 20 4.61 13.69 23.10
C GLY A 20 5.35 13.21 24.36
N LYS A 21 5.20 11.93 24.75
CA LYS A 21 5.87 11.37 25.94
C LYS A 21 7.15 10.61 25.56
N LYS A 22 8.10 10.49 26.49
CA LYS A 22 9.29 9.63 26.35
C LYS A 22 8.91 8.16 26.15
N PHE A 23 9.74 7.44 25.40
CA PHE A 23 9.62 5.99 25.22
C PHE A 23 9.96 5.25 26.51
N ARG A 24 9.21 4.18 26.77
CA ARG A 24 9.43 3.20 27.83
C ARG A 24 9.53 1.82 27.19
N GLY A 25 10.12 0.85 27.89
CA GLY A 25 10.23 -0.53 27.39
C GLY A 25 8.87 -1.12 26.97
N ALA A 26 7.79 -0.80 27.68
CA ALA A 26 6.44 -1.22 27.32
C ALA A 26 5.99 -0.67 25.95
N HIS A 27 6.35 0.58 25.63
CA HIS A 27 6.03 1.18 24.32
C HIS A 27 6.75 0.42 23.20
N VAL A 28 8.05 0.16 23.38
CA VAL A 28 8.87 -0.58 22.41
C VAL A 28 8.31 -1.98 22.19
N HIS A 29 7.98 -2.69 23.27
CA HIS A 29 7.39 -4.02 23.20
C HIS A 29 6.09 -4.02 22.37
N SER A 30 5.17 -3.09 22.63
CA SER A 30 3.93 -2.98 21.85
C SER A 30 4.18 -2.61 20.38
N THR A 31 5.15 -1.73 20.09
CA THR A 31 5.51 -1.34 18.72
C THR A 31 6.06 -2.54 17.94
N LEU A 32 6.98 -3.30 18.52
CA LEU A 32 7.55 -4.49 17.88
C LEU A 32 6.47 -5.55 17.63
N LYS A 33 5.58 -5.80 18.60
CA LYS A 33 4.47 -6.74 18.42
C LYS A 33 3.56 -6.35 17.25
N LYS A 34 3.22 -5.07 17.12
CA LYS A 34 2.40 -4.56 16.01
C LYS A 34 3.13 -4.65 14.67
N LYS A 35 4.43 -4.35 14.65
CA LYS A 35 5.27 -4.50 13.46
C LYS A 35 5.26 -5.96 12.99
N LEU A 36 5.53 -6.90 13.87
CA LEU A 36 5.55 -8.34 13.56
C LEU A 36 4.20 -8.83 13.03
N ALA A 37 3.09 -8.46 13.68
CA ALA A 37 1.76 -8.82 13.20
C ALA A 37 1.47 -8.26 11.79
N LYS A 38 1.91 -7.03 11.52
CA LYS A 38 1.75 -6.42 10.19
C LYS A 38 2.64 -7.09 9.14
N GLU A 39 3.88 -7.43 9.49
CA GLU A 39 4.79 -8.19 8.62
C GLU A 39 4.23 -9.57 8.30
N GLU A 40 3.65 -10.27 9.28
CA GLU A 40 2.99 -11.56 9.07
C GLU A 40 1.84 -11.42 8.06
N LEU A 41 0.97 -10.41 8.22
CA LEU A 41 -0.13 -10.14 7.29
C LEU A 41 0.36 -9.78 5.87
N LEU A 42 1.43 -9.00 5.75
CA LEU A 42 2.03 -8.62 4.47
C LEU A 42 2.76 -9.78 3.79
N SER A 43 3.35 -10.70 4.57
CA SER A 43 4.04 -11.87 4.04
C SER A 43 3.08 -12.96 3.55
N ARG A 44 1.80 -12.89 3.91
CA ARG A 44 0.78 -13.82 3.41
C ARG A 44 0.53 -13.53 1.94
N GLU A 45 0.84 -14.51 1.11
CA GLU A 45 0.50 -14.50 -0.31
C GLU A 45 -1.03 -14.58 -0.45
N HIS A 46 -1.66 -13.43 -0.69
CA HIS A 46 -3.06 -13.37 -1.06
C HIS A 46 -3.15 -13.49 -2.57
N PRO A 47 -3.71 -14.58 -3.13
CA PRO A 47 -3.92 -14.67 -4.56
C PRO A 47 -4.87 -13.54 -4.97
N PRO A 48 -4.51 -12.73 -5.97
CA PRO A 48 -5.38 -11.65 -6.40
C PRO A 48 -6.65 -12.26 -7.00
N VAL A 49 -7.78 -12.08 -6.32
CA VAL A 49 -9.10 -12.47 -6.83
C VAL A 49 -9.63 -11.32 -7.66
N TRP A 50 -9.61 -11.49 -8.98
CA TRP A 50 -10.23 -10.54 -9.91
C TRP A 50 -11.66 -11.01 -10.19
N SER A 51 -12.67 -10.27 -9.74
CA SER A 51 -14.08 -10.56 -9.99
C SER A 51 -14.81 -9.29 -10.46
N GLY A 52 -15.89 -9.45 -11.23
CA GLY A 52 -16.67 -8.32 -11.76
C GLY A 52 -16.06 -7.59 -12.95
N LEU A 53 -15.05 -8.15 -13.61
CA LEU A 53 -14.49 -7.58 -14.84
C LEU A 53 -15.36 -7.94 -16.06
N SER A 54 -15.86 -6.93 -16.77
CA SER A 54 -16.43 -7.09 -18.11
C SER A 54 -15.47 -6.54 -19.15
N MET A 55 -14.99 -7.37 -20.07
CA MET A 55 -14.16 -6.94 -21.19
C MET A 55 -15.04 -6.72 -22.41
N LYS A 56 -15.06 -5.50 -22.95
CA LYS A 56 -15.73 -5.20 -24.21
C LYS A 56 -14.67 -5.02 -25.29
N VAL A 57 -14.61 -5.95 -26.23
CA VAL A 57 -13.74 -5.85 -27.41
C VAL A 57 -14.45 -4.94 -28.40
N ILE A 58 -13.84 -3.81 -28.74
CA ILE A 58 -14.35 -2.89 -29.76
C ILE A 58 -13.41 -3.01 -30.96
N ASP A 59 -13.97 -3.40 -32.10
CA ASP A 59 -13.25 -3.37 -33.35
C ASP A 59 -13.12 -1.91 -33.83
N LYS A 60 -11.87 -1.46 -34.00
CA LYS A 60 -11.55 -0.06 -34.36
C LYS A 60 -11.74 0.21 -35.86
N THR A 61 -11.96 -0.81 -36.67
CA THR A 61 -12.16 -0.67 -38.13
C THR A 61 -13.38 0.18 -38.49
N ASN A 62 -14.44 0.15 -37.68
CA ASN A 62 -15.66 0.94 -37.88
C ASN A 62 -15.66 2.30 -37.16
N LEU A 63 -14.59 2.67 -36.46
CA LEU A 63 -14.57 3.91 -35.68
C LEU A 63 -14.39 5.15 -36.58
N MET A 64 -13.96 4.97 -37.83
CA MET A 64 -13.76 6.07 -38.80
C MET A 64 -14.98 6.37 -39.68
N SER A 65 -15.98 5.47 -39.76
CA SER A 65 -17.21 5.73 -40.53
C SER A 65 -18.15 6.73 -39.83
N ASP A 66 -18.14 6.78 -38.50
CA ASP A 66 -18.99 7.70 -37.72
C ASP A 66 -18.46 9.16 -37.70
N PHE A 67 -17.19 9.37 -38.07
CA PHE A 67 -16.58 10.72 -38.11
C PHE A 67 -16.75 11.46 -39.43
N GLY A 68 -17.58 10.96 -40.35
CA GLY A 68 -18.02 11.72 -41.53
C GLY A 68 -16.87 12.32 -42.33
N VAL A 69 -15.79 11.56 -42.57
CA VAL A 69 -14.79 11.99 -43.55
C VAL A 69 -15.39 11.69 -44.93
N PRO A 70 -15.71 12.72 -45.75
CA PRO A 70 -16.33 12.49 -47.04
C PRO A 70 -15.35 11.76 -47.94
N ASP A 71 -15.82 10.65 -48.50
CA ASP A 71 -15.14 9.90 -49.55
C ASP A 71 -14.87 10.82 -50.73
N LYS A 72 -13.60 11.14 -51.00
CA LYS A 72 -13.21 11.79 -52.25
C LYS A 72 -13.05 10.68 -53.28
N GLY A 73 -14.13 10.45 -54.02
CA GLY A 73 -14.13 9.53 -55.15
C GLY A 73 -13.13 9.92 -56.24
N GLU A 74 -12.56 8.89 -56.84
CA GLU A 74 -12.07 8.82 -58.22
C GLU A 74 -12.53 7.51 -58.84
#